data_AF-A0AAV6K0Y0-F1
#
_entry.id   AF-A0AAV6K0Y0-F1
#
_cell.length_a   1.000
_cell.length_b   1.000
_cell.length_c   1.000
_cell.angle_alpha   90.00
_cell.angle_beta   90.00
_cell.angle_gamma   90.00
#
_symmetry.space_group_name_H-M   'P 1'
#
loop_
_entity.id
_entity.type
_entity.pdbx_description
1 polymer ?
#
loop_
_entity_poly.entity_id
_entity_poly.type
_entity_poly.pdbx_seq_one_letter_code
_entity_poly.pdbx_strand_id
1 'polypeptide(L)'
;MKYGNTMLGKNLLFSYLGTNTASDNYAFIRHKSLALIMKVVGQRDAEVLCFWHKYCKALKGFQKKFMAEKQLRCVVKHRAHGDDSMMSIEKILFRSANGLVTVETVRPVGQPLVDNWSCFKILVRTYEEHCGSLSKYSTRYARAIANACNIGVKVE
;
A
#
# COMPACT_ATOMS: atom_id res chain seq x y z
N MET A 1 -15.92 -0.08 -3.39
CA MET A 1 -16.10 -1.31 -4.21
C MET A 1 -16.93 -2.31 -3.42
N LYS A 2 -17.73 -3.14 -4.10
CA LYS A 2 -18.50 -4.24 -3.48
C LYS A 2 -18.13 -5.54 -4.19
N TYR A 3 -17.92 -6.61 -3.44
CA TYR A 3 -17.53 -7.93 -3.96
C TYR A 3 -18.33 -9.02 -3.23
N GLY A 4 -18.38 -10.23 -3.79
CA GLY A 4 -19.14 -11.35 -3.21
C GLY A 4 -20.64 -11.20 -3.37
N ASN A 5 -21.42 -11.73 -2.43
CA ASN A 5 -22.88 -11.68 -2.50
C ASN A 5 -23.41 -10.27 -2.16
N THR A 6 -23.72 -9.49 -3.19
CA THR A 6 -24.22 -8.12 -3.03
C THR A 6 -25.62 -8.03 -2.40
N MET A 7 -26.37 -9.14 -2.35
CA MET A 7 -27.69 -9.17 -1.68
C MET A 7 -27.56 -8.96 -0.18
N LEU A 8 -26.44 -9.36 0.43
CA LEU A 8 -26.14 -9.10 1.84
C LEU A 8 -26.09 -7.60 2.15
N GLY A 9 -25.76 -6.76 1.17
CA GLY A 9 -25.77 -5.30 1.33
C GLY A 9 -27.16 -4.69 1.48
N LYS A 10 -28.24 -5.48 1.37
CA LYS A 10 -29.63 -5.05 1.65
C LYS A 10 -30.05 -5.29 3.09
N ASN A 11 -29.31 -6.13 3.84
CA ASN A 11 -29.62 -6.41 5.23
C ASN A 11 -29.43 -5.17 6.09
N LEU A 12 -30.19 -5.08 7.18
CA LEU A 12 -30.03 -4.00 8.15
C LEU A 12 -28.67 -4.08 8.82
N LEU A 13 -28.04 -2.94 9.07
CA LEU A 13 -26.70 -2.87 9.67
C LEU A 13 -26.65 -3.55 11.05
N PHE A 14 -27.77 -3.53 11.80
CA PHE A 14 -27.88 -4.18 13.10
C PHE A 14 -27.61 -5.69 13.03
N SER A 15 -27.90 -6.34 11.90
CA SER A 15 -27.63 -7.76 11.71
C SER A 15 -26.14 -8.10 11.70
N TYR A 16 -25.27 -7.10 11.52
CA TYR A 16 -23.82 -7.26 11.54
C TYR A 16 -23.15 -6.60 12.74
N LEU A 17 -23.66 -5.45 13.20
CA LEU A 17 -23.03 -4.64 14.25
C LEU A 17 -23.83 -4.59 15.56
N GLY A 18 -25.03 -5.17 15.61
CA GLY A 18 -25.98 -4.96 16.70
C GLY A 18 -26.60 -3.56 16.69
N THR A 19 -27.32 -3.22 17.76
CA THR A 19 -27.82 -1.86 18.00
C THR A 19 -27.31 -1.34 19.34
N ASN A 20 -27.06 -0.04 19.42
CA ASN A 20 -26.79 0.65 20.67
C ASN A 20 -28.11 1.24 21.17
N THR A 21 -28.55 0.88 22.37
CA THR A 21 -29.82 1.36 22.96
C THR A 21 -29.86 2.88 23.12
N ALA A 22 -28.71 3.54 23.27
CA ALA A 22 -28.61 5.00 23.26
C ALA A 22 -28.94 5.62 21.89
N SER A 23 -28.96 4.82 20.83
CA SER A 23 -29.24 5.25 19.45
C SER A 23 -30.63 4.88 18.94
N ASP A 24 -31.47 4.23 19.75
CA ASP A 24 -32.78 3.70 19.31
C ASP A 24 -33.75 4.78 18.78
N ASN A 25 -33.62 6.01 19.27
CA ASN A 25 -34.42 7.16 18.83
C ASN A 25 -33.87 7.87 17.58
N TYR A 26 -32.67 7.50 17.10
CA TYR A 26 -32.09 8.08 15.89
C TYR A 26 -32.55 7.28 14.68
N ALA A 27 -33.64 7.73 14.06
CA ALA A 27 -34.04 7.20 12.76
C ALA A 27 -32.92 7.49 11.75
N PHE A 28 -32.48 6.46 11.01
CA PHE A 28 -31.53 6.63 9.92
C PHE A 28 -32.17 7.49 8.81
N ILE A 29 -31.88 8.78 8.81
CA ILE A 29 -32.32 9.68 7.73
C ILE A 29 -31.26 9.63 6.63
N ARG A 30 -31.65 9.18 5.44
CA ARG A 30 -30.79 9.19 4.25
C ARG A 30 -30.65 10.63 3.72
N HIS A 31 -30.03 11.51 4.50
CA HIS A 31 -29.63 12.81 4.03
C HIS A 31 -28.47 12.66 3.04
N LYS A 32 -28.55 13.35 1.90
CA LYS A 32 -27.35 13.68 1.11
C LYS A 32 -26.52 14.63 1.96
N SER A 33 -25.67 14.09 2.82
CA SER A 33 -24.69 14.88 3.55
C SER A 33 -23.75 15.54 2.54
N LEU A 34 -23.62 16.86 2.62
CA LEU A 34 -22.54 17.58 1.97
C LEU A 34 -21.25 17.05 2.57
N ALA A 35 -20.41 16.43 1.74
CA ALA A 35 -19.15 15.86 2.21
C ALA A 35 -18.29 16.99 2.79
N LEU A 36 -18.07 16.97 4.11
CA LEU A 36 -17.05 17.80 4.74
C LEU A 36 -15.71 17.41 4.11
N ILE A 37 -15.05 18.37 3.46
CA ILE A 37 -13.74 18.14 2.86
C ILE A 37 -12.72 18.03 4.00
N MET A 38 -12.43 16.80 4.41
CA MET A 38 -11.39 16.51 5.37
C MET A 38 -10.02 16.61 4.69
N LYS A 39 -9.01 17.15 5.41
CA LYS A 39 -7.62 17.03 4.98
C LYS A 39 -7.19 15.57 5.15
N VAL A 40 -6.92 14.89 4.04
CA VAL A 40 -6.52 13.47 4.01
C VAL A 40 -5.05 13.36 3.64
N VAL A 41 -4.35 12.39 4.24
CA VAL A 41 -2.96 12.04 3.93
C VAL A 41 -2.93 10.62 3.36
N GLY A 42 -2.09 10.38 2.36
CA GLY A 42 -1.87 9.03 1.84
C GLY A 42 -1.36 8.08 2.93
N GLN A 43 -1.95 6.90 3.06
CA GLN A 43 -1.55 5.94 4.11
C GLN A 43 -0.08 5.54 4.02
N ARG A 44 0.49 5.49 2.80
CA ARG A 44 1.91 5.21 2.59
C ARG A 44 2.81 6.34 3.07
N ASP A 45 2.33 7.57 3.15
CA ASP A 45 3.14 8.73 3.57
C ASP A 45 2.97 9.05 5.04
N ALA A 46 1.92 8.53 5.68
CA ALA A 46 1.61 8.75 7.09
C ALA A 46 2.78 8.42 8.03
N GLU A 47 3.54 7.37 7.72
CA GLU A 47 4.73 6.98 8.50
C GLU A 47 5.84 8.04 8.42
N VAL A 48 6.23 8.44 7.20
CA VAL A 48 7.27 9.46 7.00
C VAL A 48 6.81 10.79 7.60
N LEU A 49 5.54 11.15 7.42
CA LEU A 49 4.96 12.36 8.01
C LEU A 49 5.02 12.32 9.55
N CYS A 50 4.78 11.16 10.16
CA CYS A 50 4.92 10.97 11.60
C CYS A 50 6.36 11.20 12.07
N PHE A 51 7.36 10.63 11.38
CA PHE A 51 8.78 10.86 11.70
C PHE A 51 9.22 12.31 11.46
N TRP A 52 8.74 12.93 10.38
CA TRP A 52 8.95 14.35 10.10
C TRP A 52 8.42 15.22 11.24
N HIS A 53 7.19 14.96 11.69
CA HIS A 53 6.59 15.72 12.78
C HIS A 53 7.34 15.54 14.10
N LYS A 54 7.80 14.31 14.40
CA LYS A 54 8.65 14.03 15.57
C LYS A 54 9.96 14.81 15.51
N TYR A 55 10.60 14.88 14.34
CA TYR A 55 11.82 15.66 14.14
C TYR A 55 11.57 17.17 14.31
N CYS A 56 10.51 17.71 13.71
CA CYS A 56 10.16 19.13 13.79
C CYS A 56 9.81 19.57 15.22
N LYS A 57 9.11 18.71 15.99
CA LYS A 57 8.73 18.99 17.38
C LYS A 57 9.86 18.83 18.39
N ALA A 58 10.95 18.15 18.03
CA ALA A 58 12.07 17.96 18.94
C ALA A 58 12.82 19.30 19.14
N LEU A 59 12.88 19.78 20.40
CA LEU A 59 13.63 20.97 20.80
C LEU A 59 15.09 20.88 20.30
N LYS A 60 15.59 21.99 19.72
CA LYS A 60 17.00 22.10 19.29
C LYS A 60 17.90 21.98 20.52
N GLY A 61 18.76 20.96 20.57
CA GLY A 61 19.87 20.90 21.54
C GLY A 61 20.11 19.55 22.22
N PHE A 62 19.19 18.59 22.17
CA PHE A 62 19.38 17.32 22.87
C PHE A 62 19.23 16.10 21.95
N GLN A 63 19.94 15.04 22.32
CA GLN A 63 19.97 13.67 21.76
C GLN A 63 18.66 13.22 21.09
N LYS A 64 17.50 13.61 21.62
CA LYS A 64 16.17 13.36 21.04
C LYS A 64 16.01 13.88 19.61
N LYS A 65 16.50 15.09 19.28
CA LYS A 65 16.43 15.64 17.92
C LYS A 65 17.33 14.85 16.96
N PHE A 66 18.55 14.53 17.39
CA PHE A 66 19.47 13.69 16.62
C PHE A 66 18.90 12.30 16.35
N MET A 67 18.27 11.67 17.36
CA MET A 67 17.62 10.37 17.20
C MET A 67 16.42 10.43 16.25
N ALA A 68 15.57 11.47 16.37
CA ALA A 68 14.43 11.66 15.48
C ALA A 68 14.87 11.89 14.02
N GLU A 69 15.95 12.67 13.83
CA GLU A 69 16.54 12.91 12.52
C GLU A 69 17.16 11.62 11.93
N LYS A 70 17.86 10.83 12.76
CA LYS A 70 18.40 9.52 12.36
C LYS A 70 17.29 8.58 11.92
N GLN A 71 16.19 8.48 12.69
CA GLN A 71 15.04 7.65 12.33
C GLN A 71 14.40 8.09 11.02
N LEU A 72 14.18 9.39 10.83
CA LEU A 72 13.65 9.94 9.59
C LEU A 72 14.54 9.57 8.39
N ARG A 73 15.86 9.77 8.52
CA ARG A 73 16.82 9.38 7.48
C ARG A 73 16.79 7.88 7.19
N CYS A 74 16.70 7.04 8.21
CA CYS A 74 16.61 5.59 8.03
C CYS A 74 15.37 5.20 7.21
N VAL A 75 14.21 5.77 7.52
CA VAL A 75 12.96 5.48 6.78
C VAL A 75 13.06 5.98 5.33
N VAL A 76 13.54 7.20 5.12
CA VAL A 76 13.72 7.75 3.76
C VAL A 76 14.71 6.92 2.95
N LYS A 77 15.86 6.55 3.54
CA LYS A 77 16.87 5.72 2.87
C LYS A 77 16.33 4.32 2.55
N HIS A 78 15.57 3.72 3.45
CA HIS A 78 14.96 2.41 3.20
C HIS A 78 13.94 2.44 2.06
N ARG A 79 13.17 3.53 1.93
CA ARG A 79 12.28 3.75 0.78
C ARG A 79 13.04 3.90 -0.53
N ALA A 80 14.08 4.75 -0.53
CA ALA A 80 14.93 4.93 -1.70
C ALA A 80 15.56 3.61 -2.15
N HIS A 81 16.09 2.81 -1.21
CA HIS A 81 16.63 1.48 -1.50
C HIS A 81 15.60 0.55 -2.17
N GLY A 82 14.37 0.51 -1.67
CA GLY A 82 13.29 -0.27 -2.29
C GLY A 82 12.96 0.19 -3.71
N ASP A 83 12.96 1.51 -3.93
CA ASP A 83 12.67 2.11 -5.23
C ASP A 83 13.78 1.84 -6.24
N ASP A 84 15.03 2.04 -5.84
CA ASP A 84 16.22 1.82 -6.65
C ASP A 84 16.38 0.33 -7.02
N SER A 85 16.12 -0.57 -6.05
CA SER A 85 16.16 -2.01 -6.26
C SER A 85 15.12 -2.43 -7.31
N MET A 86 13.88 -1.97 -7.14
CA MET A 86 12.81 -2.35 -8.07
C MET A 86 13.02 -1.73 -9.46
N MET A 87 13.42 -0.47 -9.53
CA MET A 87 13.76 0.19 -10.80
C MET A 87 14.89 -0.56 -11.54
N SER A 88 15.88 -1.09 -10.80
CA SER A 88 16.97 -1.86 -11.38
C SER A 88 16.48 -3.21 -11.92
N ILE A 89 15.66 -3.92 -11.17
CA ILE A 89 15.03 -5.19 -11.61
C ILE A 89 14.20 -4.95 -12.87
N GLU A 90 13.39 -3.89 -12.89
CA GLU A 90 12.57 -3.54 -14.05
C GLU A 90 13.42 -3.25 -15.29
N LYS A 91 14.52 -2.50 -15.15
CA LYS A 91 15.44 -2.23 -16.26
C LYS A 91 16.06 -3.51 -16.82
N ILE A 92 16.40 -4.46 -15.95
CA ILE A 92 17.00 -5.74 -16.36
C ILE A 92 15.98 -6.61 -17.07
N LEU A 93 14.78 -6.78 -16.49
CA LEU A 93 13.74 -7.65 -17.02
C LEU A 93 13.14 -7.14 -18.34
N PHE A 94 13.10 -5.82 -18.54
CA PHE A 94 12.31 -5.24 -19.63
C PHE A 94 13.08 -4.38 -20.64
N ARG A 95 14.42 -4.48 -20.67
CA ARG A 95 15.37 -3.92 -21.67
C ARG A 95 14.79 -2.96 -22.74
N SER A 96 14.46 -1.73 -22.31
CA SER A 96 14.20 -0.49 -23.09
C SER A 96 12.89 -0.34 -23.92
N ALA A 97 12.45 0.93 -23.98
CA ALA A 97 11.26 1.53 -24.62
C ALA A 97 9.87 1.18 -24.05
N ASN A 98 9.48 -0.09 -23.98
CA ASN A 98 8.10 -0.47 -23.58
C ASN A 98 7.99 -1.08 -22.17
N GLY A 99 9.12 -1.22 -21.48
CA GLY A 99 9.22 -2.00 -20.24
C GLY A 99 8.51 -1.43 -19.01
N LEU A 100 8.54 -0.11 -18.82
CA LEU A 100 7.88 0.53 -17.68
C LEU A 100 6.35 0.40 -17.77
N VAL A 101 5.82 0.41 -19.01
CA VAL A 101 4.38 0.31 -19.28
C VAL A 101 3.85 -1.02 -18.78
N THR A 102 4.60 -2.12 -18.92
CA THR A 102 4.22 -3.46 -18.46
C THR A 102 4.11 -3.59 -16.93
N VAL A 103 4.96 -2.89 -16.18
CA VAL A 103 5.14 -3.14 -14.74
C VAL A 103 4.02 -2.52 -13.90
N GLU A 104 3.55 -1.33 -14.26
CA GLU A 104 2.43 -0.68 -13.57
C GLU A 104 1.06 -1.02 -14.16
N THR A 105 0.99 -1.85 -15.21
CA THR A 105 -0.29 -2.21 -15.85
C THR A 105 -1.31 -2.69 -14.83
N VAL A 106 -2.48 -2.04 -14.86
CA VAL A 106 -3.63 -2.43 -14.06
C VAL A 106 -4.49 -3.35 -14.91
N ARG A 107 -4.73 -4.56 -14.42
CA ARG A 107 -5.63 -5.51 -15.08
C ARG A 107 -7.07 -4.99 -15.11
N PRO A 108 -7.87 -5.36 -16.12
CA PRO A 108 -9.29 -5.03 -16.18
C PRO A 108 -10.06 -5.42 -14.91
N VAL A 109 -11.13 -4.69 -14.63
CA VAL A 109 -12.02 -4.96 -13.49
C VAL A 109 -12.55 -6.40 -13.58
N GLY A 110 -12.50 -7.11 -12.45
CA GLY A 110 -12.94 -8.50 -12.34
C GLY A 110 -11.85 -9.54 -12.57
N GLN A 111 -10.67 -9.16 -13.08
CA GLN A 111 -9.54 -10.07 -13.17
C GLN A 111 -8.71 -10.11 -11.87
N PRO A 112 -8.12 -11.26 -11.52
CA PRO A 112 -7.18 -11.35 -10.41
C PRO A 112 -5.89 -10.60 -10.72
N LEU A 113 -5.19 -10.16 -9.67
CA LEU A 113 -3.91 -9.46 -9.78
C LEU A 113 -2.85 -10.29 -10.53
N VAL A 114 -2.82 -11.59 -10.27
CA VAL A 114 -1.86 -12.54 -10.85
C VAL A 114 -2.57 -13.84 -11.19
N ASP A 115 -2.15 -14.51 -12.27
CA ASP A 115 -2.72 -15.81 -12.65
C ASP A 115 -2.12 -16.97 -11.85
N ASN A 116 -0.81 -16.88 -11.53
CA ASN A 116 -0.09 -17.88 -10.75
C ASN A 116 0.39 -17.31 -9.41
N TRP A 117 -0.36 -17.58 -8.34
CA TRP A 117 -0.01 -17.16 -6.98
C TRP A 117 1.26 -17.80 -6.43
N SER A 118 1.63 -19.00 -6.90
CA SER A 118 2.89 -19.65 -6.52
C SER A 118 4.09 -18.90 -7.11
N CYS A 119 4.01 -18.51 -8.38
CA CYS A 119 5.01 -17.63 -9.00
C CYS A 119 5.16 -16.33 -8.21
N PHE A 120 4.05 -15.67 -7.88
CA PHE A 120 4.07 -14.41 -7.14
C PHE A 120 4.80 -14.55 -5.80
N LYS A 121 4.48 -15.59 -5.03
CA LYS A 121 5.15 -15.86 -3.74
C LYS A 121 6.64 -16.17 -3.91
N ILE A 122 7.02 -16.90 -4.95
CA ILE A 122 8.42 -17.21 -5.25
C ILE A 122 9.18 -15.92 -5.56
N LEU A 123 8.69 -15.10 -6.49
CA LEU A 123 9.36 -13.83 -6.83
C LEU A 123 9.43 -12.85 -5.65
N VAL A 124 8.40 -12.80 -4.80
CA VAL A 124 8.45 -12.04 -3.55
C VAL A 124 9.58 -12.55 -2.65
N ARG A 125 9.69 -13.86 -2.43
CA ARG A 125 10.77 -14.44 -1.60
C ARG A 125 12.15 -14.16 -2.17
N THR A 126 12.32 -14.36 -3.47
CA THR A 126 13.59 -14.07 -4.16
C THR A 126 13.98 -12.60 -4.02
N TYR A 127 13.02 -11.68 -4.14
CA TYR A 127 13.29 -10.26 -3.85
C TYR A 127 13.72 -10.06 -2.39
N GLU A 128 13.00 -10.63 -1.43
CA GLU A 128 13.32 -10.44 0.00
C GLU A 128 14.67 -11.02 0.39
N GLU A 129 15.08 -12.14 -0.23
CA GLU A 129 16.37 -12.79 -0.03
C GLU A 129 17.55 -11.95 -0.56
N HIS A 130 17.40 -11.29 -1.71
CA HIS A 130 18.50 -10.56 -2.36
C HIS A 130 18.50 -9.05 -2.10
N CYS A 131 17.32 -8.43 -1.92
CA CYS A 131 17.15 -6.99 -1.80
C CYS A 131 16.72 -6.56 -0.38
N GLY A 132 16.40 -7.51 0.50
CA GLY A 132 15.87 -7.28 1.84
C GLY A 132 14.34 -7.23 1.87
N SER A 133 13.77 -7.29 3.08
CA SER A 133 12.32 -7.43 3.27
C SER A 133 11.50 -6.28 2.65
N LEU A 134 10.34 -6.64 2.09
CA LEU A 134 9.38 -5.68 1.58
C LEU A 134 8.70 -4.93 2.74
N SER A 135 9.11 -3.69 2.97
CA SER A 135 8.42 -2.82 3.92
C SER A 135 6.98 -2.51 3.50
N LYS A 136 6.19 -1.98 4.45
CA LYS A 136 4.83 -1.45 4.18
C LYS A 136 4.80 -0.52 2.96
N TYR A 137 5.85 0.27 2.75
CA TYR A 137 5.98 1.13 1.57
C TYR A 137 6.22 0.30 0.30
N SER A 138 7.20 -0.60 0.33
CA SER A 138 7.64 -1.39 -0.82
C SER A 138 6.60 -2.41 -1.30
N THR A 139 5.60 -2.78 -0.47
CA THR A 139 4.44 -3.58 -0.94
C THR A 139 3.67 -2.91 -2.09
N ARG A 140 3.89 -1.62 -2.37
CA ARG A 140 3.41 -0.96 -3.59
C ARG A 140 3.86 -1.67 -4.87
N TYR A 141 5.00 -2.34 -4.84
CA TYR A 141 5.58 -3.10 -5.94
C TYR A 141 5.00 -4.51 -6.10
N ALA A 142 4.04 -4.91 -5.27
CA ALA A 142 3.33 -6.19 -5.47
C ALA A 142 2.72 -6.31 -6.88
N ARG A 143 2.25 -5.20 -7.47
CA ARG A 143 1.76 -5.21 -8.85
C ARG A 143 2.86 -5.50 -9.86
N ALA A 144 4.02 -4.88 -9.68
CA ALA A 144 5.19 -5.10 -10.54
C ALA A 144 5.58 -6.58 -10.57
N ILE A 145 5.69 -7.18 -9.40
CA ILE A 145 6.02 -8.59 -9.22
C ILE A 145 4.94 -9.49 -9.83
N ALA A 146 3.66 -9.17 -9.62
CA ALA A 146 2.55 -9.90 -10.24
C ALA A 146 2.61 -9.85 -11.77
N ASN A 147 2.88 -8.67 -12.34
CA ASN A 147 2.99 -8.49 -13.78
C ASN A 147 4.19 -9.25 -14.37
N ALA A 148 5.32 -9.32 -13.66
CA ALA A 148 6.44 -10.17 -14.03
C ALA A 148 6.03 -11.66 -14.11
N CYS A 149 5.25 -12.15 -13.14
CA CYS A 149 4.70 -13.51 -13.21
C CYS A 149 3.75 -13.71 -14.40
N ASN A 150 2.89 -12.73 -14.68
CA ASN A 150 1.89 -12.82 -15.73
C ASN A 150 2.50 -12.89 -17.15
N ILE A 151 3.71 -12.34 -17.34
CA ILE A 151 4.46 -12.44 -18.61
C ILE A 151 5.45 -13.61 -18.64
N GLY A 152 5.47 -14.44 -17.59
CA GLY A 152 6.27 -15.66 -17.54
C GLY A 152 7.71 -15.49 -17.05
N VAL A 153 8.04 -14.43 -16.29
CA VAL A 153 9.32 -14.35 -15.57
C VAL A 153 9.42 -15.50 -14.57
N LYS A 154 10.57 -16.18 -14.54
CA LYS A 154 10.88 -17.30 -13.65
C LYS A 154 12.14 -17.00 -12.86
N VAL A 155 12.25 -17.65 -11.71
CA VAL A 155 13.50 -17.77 -10.97
C VAL A 155 14.20 -19.00 -11.53
N GLU A 156 15.48 -18.85 -11.89
CA GLU A 156 16.35 -19.96 -12.29
C GLU A 156 16.74 -20.82 -11.10
#